data_AF-A0A7Y4Z8H9-F1
#
_entry.id   AF-A0A7Y4Z8H9-F1
#
_cell.length_a   1.000
_cell.length_b   1.000
_cell.length_c   1.000
_cell.angle_alpha   90.00
_cell.angle_beta   90.00
_cell.angle_gamma   90.00
#
_symmetry.space_group_name_H-M   'P 1'
#
loop_
_entity.id
_entity.type
_entity.pdbx_description
1 polymer ?
#
loop_
_entity_poly.entity_id
_entity_poly.type
_entity_poly.pdbx_seq_one_letter_code
_entity_poly.pdbx_strand_id
1 'polypeptide(L)'
;MTNTYQKLVRILQLSSILIILFSAIAKSQDCSTTITIKLNNINGGYHIGQKVTLTSKSDGKKYEQNSNNLGEVTLIVPCNEVYELTIPNYANRIEMQSHNGGIMKKTLTYSATMVENAKNFALTDAEKVSIDKVAEKLPDSTAIAGYRMATPTNPDYFVSVKVRIVDFGNKPIPDEQIVLKGLKRNKRYIGKTNSSGVISLFVPKGDMYSLSFKYHKDYSSVEYRYTKGTTEVELSISYLGTKEIERRKNEEALRIAELDRSLKAEREKFELDCKKRKISLEEGYRLEWERMRKDYKTDDNVIIDVLNRNKWFEKLIVSDLTGSMQPYSVQLSVWYQMNYKKEKNLQFVFFNDGDQKSDDQKVIGETGGIYYSPSKGLDSLGRLMSKITANGDGGDCAENNLEALIKGTKMANPYKEIVMIVDNNSPIKDIKLLNKFNKPVHIILCGVNGGSILPDYLLLAWKTKGTIHTIEEDITAIAKMSEGQEIKIGKITYRIMGGEFVRITDV
;
A
#
# COMPACT_ATOMS: atom_id res chain seq x y z
N MET A 1 -19.11 72.97 -33.69
CA MET A 1 -18.84 72.37 -35.02
C MET A 1 -18.88 70.86 -34.82
N THR A 2 -20.06 70.26 -35.04
CA THR A 2 -20.40 69.44 -36.23
C THR A 2 -19.75 68.06 -36.20
N ASN A 3 -20.50 67.04 -35.72
CA ASN A 3 -21.19 66.01 -36.54
C ASN A 3 -20.19 64.94 -37.03
N THR A 4 -20.39 63.63 -36.89
CA THR A 4 -21.63 62.82 -36.95
C THR A 4 -21.33 61.51 -36.18
N TYR A 5 -22.13 61.06 -35.20
CA TYR A 5 -23.28 60.15 -35.37
C TYR A 5 -23.13 59.02 -36.42
N GLN A 6 -23.54 57.81 -36.01
CA GLN A 6 -23.73 56.56 -36.76
C GLN A 6 -22.54 55.61 -37.01
N LYS A 7 -22.85 54.31 -36.81
CA LYS A 7 -22.08 53.08 -37.04
C LYS A 7 -20.99 52.75 -35.99
N LEU A 8 -21.10 51.66 -35.22
CA LEU A 8 -22.20 50.67 -35.18
C LEU A 8 -22.25 49.93 -33.83
N VAL A 9 -23.45 49.80 -33.26
CA VAL A 9 -23.76 49.04 -32.06
C VAL A 9 -23.71 47.53 -32.36
N ARG A 10 -22.91 46.77 -31.59
CA ARG A 10 -22.88 45.30 -31.37
C ARG A 10 -21.52 44.95 -30.72
N ILE A 11 -21.36 44.23 -29.62
CA ILE A 11 -22.27 43.55 -28.67
C ILE A 11 -21.66 43.71 -27.27
N LEU A 12 -22.45 44.17 -26.30
CA LEU A 12 -22.16 44.07 -24.87
C LEU A 12 -23.50 43.81 -24.16
N GLN A 13 -23.50 42.87 -23.22
CA GLN A 13 -24.68 42.27 -22.54
C GLN A 13 -25.51 41.25 -23.34
N LEU A 14 -25.11 39.98 -23.22
CA LEU A 14 -25.96 38.80 -23.00
C LEU A 14 -25.11 37.87 -22.12
N SER A 15 -25.17 37.95 -20.79
CA SER A 15 -26.15 37.29 -19.93
C SER A 15 -26.35 35.79 -20.24
N SER A 16 -25.34 34.99 -19.91
CA SER A 16 -25.36 33.53 -19.73
C SER A 16 -24.08 33.19 -18.96
N ILE A 17 -24.01 33.31 -17.63
CA ILE A 17 -24.65 32.38 -16.67
C ILE A 17 -24.67 30.95 -17.21
N LEU A 18 -23.49 30.41 -17.56
CA LEU A 18 -23.28 28.97 -17.51
C LEU A 18 -22.90 28.61 -16.07
N ILE A 19 -23.93 28.54 -15.21
CA ILE A 19 -23.82 27.82 -13.95
C ILE A 19 -23.66 26.35 -14.33
N ILE A 20 -22.41 25.90 -14.42
CA ILE A 20 -22.13 24.47 -14.34
C ILE A 20 -22.35 24.09 -12.89
N LEU A 21 -23.58 23.72 -12.59
CA LEU A 21 -23.96 22.90 -11.45
C LEU A 21 -23.24 21.56 -11.58
N PHE A 22 -21.95 21.53 -11.22
CA PHE A 22 -21.32 20.29 -10.80
C PHE A 22 -21.92 19.92 -9.45
N SER A 23 -23.04 19.21 -9.57
CA SER A 23 -23.61 18.38 -8.52
C SER A 23 -22.50 17.59 -7.82
N ALA A 24 -22.66 17.43 -6.50
CA ALA A 24 -21.68 16.76 -5.67
C ALA A 24 -21.44 15.32 -6.16
N ILE A 25 -20.29 15.11 -6.79
CA ILE A 25 -19.67 13.80 -6.93
C ILE A 25 -18.42 13.86 -6.08
N ALA A 26 -18.45 13.14 -4.95
CA ALA A 26 -17.26 12.92 -4.16
C ALA A 26 -16.20 12.28 -5.06
N LYS A 27 -15.09 12.97 -5.31
CA LYS A 27 -13.96 12.35 -6.00
C LYS A 27 -13.45 11.21 -5.12
N SER A 28 -13.69 9.98 -5.57
CA SER A 28 -12.94 8.82 -5.10
C SER A 28 -11.46 9.14 -5.18
N GLN A 29 -10.67 8.66 -4.21
CA GLN A 29 -9.23 8.72 -4.35
C GLN A 29 -8.84 7.89 -5.58
N ASP A 30 -8.29 8.54 -6.60
CA ASP A 30 -7.76 7.87 -7.80
C ASP A 30 -6.49 7.10 -7.41
N CYS A 31 -6.75 5.93 -6.86
CA CYS A 31 -5.79 4.88 -6.61
C CYS A 31 -5.19 4.43 -7.94
N SER A 32 -3.87 4.26 -8.02
CA SER A 32 -3.15 3.98 -9.27
C SER A 32 -2.14 2.83 -9.14
N THR A 33 -1.73 2.30 -10.30
CA THR A 33 -0.71 1.29 -10.64
C THR A 33 0.26 1.88 -11.65
N THR A 34 1.57 1.70 -11.44
CA THR A 34 2.60 1.97 -12.44
C THR A 34 2.99 0.69 -13.18
N ILE A 35 3.03 0.72 -14.49
CA ILE A 35 3.30 -0.45 -15.34
C ILE A 35 4.46 -0.11 -16.27
N THR A 36 5.59 -0.77 -16.05
CA THR A 36 6.78 -0.67 -16.91
C THR A 36 6.83 -1.84 -17.88
N ILE A 37 6.72 -1.55 -19.18
CA ILE A 37 6.85 -2.55 -20.25
C ILE A 37 8.21 -2.36 -20.93
N LYS A 38 9.04 -3.41 -20.96
CA LYS A 38 10.30 -3.44 -21.73
C LYS A 38 10.12 -4.25 -23.00
N LEU A 39 10.51 -3.68 -24.14
CA LEU A 39 10.31 -4.25 -25.47
C LEU A 39 11.66 -4.62 -26.11
N ASN A 40 12.04 -5.89 -26.00
CA ASN A 40 13.22 -6.45 -26.64
C ASN A 40 12.88 -7.00 -28.03
N ASN A 41 13.82 -6.92 -28.97
CA ASN A 41 13.71 -7.58 -30.27
C ASN A 41 14.42 -8.94 -30.24
N ILE A 42 13.79 -10.01 -30.76
CA ILE A 42 14.40 -11.35 -30.82
C ILE A 42 15.69 -11.38 -31.64
N ASN A 43 15.84 -10.46 -32.61
CA ASN A 43 17.02 -10.35 -33.47
C ASN A 43 18.14 -9.51 -32.80
N GLY A 44 17.99 -9.15 -31.53
CA GLY A 44 18.88 -8.26 -30.78
C GLY A 44 18.40 -6.81 -30.73
N GLY A 45 18.75 -6.10 -29.65
CA GLY A 45 18.34 -4.72 -29.41
C GLY A 45 16.90 -4.56 -28.89
N TYR A 46 16.36 -3.36 -29.06
CA TYR A 46 15.09 -2.92 -28.49
C TYR A 46 14.12 -2.39 -29.55
N HIS A 47 12.82 -2.48 -29.28
CA HIS A 47 11.82 -1.75 -30.07
C HIS A 47 11.73 -0.32 -29.51
N ILE A 48 12.38 0.64 -30.18
CA ILE A 48 12.49 2.05 -29.77
C ILE A 48 11.38 2.88 -30.44
N GLY A 49 10.79 3.85 -29.72
CA GLY A 49 9.70 4.69 -30.23
C GLY A 49 8.36 3.95 -30.40
N GLN A 50 8.29 2.69 -29.98
CA GLN A 50 7.13 1.84 -30.13
C GLN A 50 6.02 2.30 -29.19
N LYS A 51 4.86 2.65 -29.74
CA LYS A 51 3.67 3.00 -28.96
C LYS A 51 3.21 1.81 -28.12
N VAL A 52 2.97 2.04 -26.84
CA VAL A 52 2.36 1.10 -25.91
C VAL A 52 1.07 1.73 -25.37
N THR A 53 -0.01 0.97 -25.38
CA THR A 53 -1.34 1.40 -24.94
C THR A 53 -1.87 0.43 -23.88
N LEU A 54 -2.29 0.95 -22.74
CA LEU A 54 -3.09 0.22 -21.75
C LEU A 54 -4.53 0.73 -21.80
N THR A 55 -5.48 -0.17 -22.00
CA THR A 55 -6.93 0.14 -22.02
C THR A 55 -7.57 -0.48 -20.79
N SER A 56 -8.21 0.31 -19.93
CA SER A 56 -8.96 -0.25 -18.80
C SER A 56 -10.18 -1.03 -19.30
N LYS A 57 -10.43 -2.20 -18.71
CA LYS A 57 -11.59 -3.04 -19.03
C LYS A 57 -12.87 -2.64 -18.28
N SER A 58 -12.80 -1.70 -17.33
CA SER A 58 -13.96 -1.16 -16.62
C SER A 58 -14.67 -0.05 -17.42
N ASP A 59 -13.90 0.94 -17.89
CA ASP A 59 -14.41 2.18 -18.50
C ASP A 59 -13.90 2.42 -19.95
N GLY A 60 -13.00 1.58 -20.46
CA GLY A 60 -12.41 1.72 -21.80
C GLY A 60 -11.33 2.81 -21.92
N LYS A 61 -10.93 3.45 -20.83
CA LYS A 61 -9.99 4.57 -20.82
C LYS A 61 -8.57 4.12 -21.16
N LYS A 62 -7.88 4.92 -21.98
CA LYS A 62 -6.57 4.60 -22.55
C LYS A 62 -5.44 5.41 -21.94
N TYR A 63 -4.31 4.74 -21.74
CA TYR A 63 -3.07 5.30 -21.23
C TYR A 63 -1.95 4.91 -22.20
N GLU A 64 -1.25 5.89 -22.77
CA GLU A 64 -0.39 5.68 -23.95
C GLU A 64 0.95 6.41 -23.84
N GLN A 65 2.03 5.72 -24.21
CA GLN A 65 3.39 6.29 -24.27
C GLN A 65 4.25 5.50 -25.27
N ASN A 66 5.25 6.16 -25.87
CA ASN A 66 6.22 5.52 -26.77
C ASN A 66 7.47 5.07 -26.00
N SER A 67 8.07 3.94 -26.39
CA SER A 67 9.27 3.41 -25.74
C SER A 67 10.51 4.29 -25.92
N ASN A 68 11.32 4.36 -24.86
CA ASN A 68 12.59 5.07 -24.87
C ASN A 68 13.70 4.30 -25.63
N ASN A 69 14.92 4.83 -25.61
CA ASN A 69 16.11 4.23 -26.22
C ASN A 69 16.53 2.86 -25.63
N LEU A 70 15.99 2.47 -24.47
CA LEU A 70 16.18 1.16 -23.84
C LEU A 70 14.98 0.21 -24.07
N GLY A 71 14.04 0.60 -24.94
CA GLY A 71 12.80 -0.13 -25.21
C GLY A 71 11.78 -0.08 -24.08
N GLU A 72 11.94 0.80 -23.09
CA GLU A 72 11.08 0.86 -21.90
C GLU A 72 10.01 1.94 -22.01
N VAL A 73 8.78 1.59 -21.61
CA VAL A 73 7.63 2.47 -21.38
C VAL A 73 7.21 2.34 -19.92
N THR A 74 6.82 3.45 -19.26
CA THR A 74 6.28 3.43 -17.91
C THR A 74 4.98 4.26 -17.86
N LEU A 75 3.86 3.57 -17.71
CA LEU A 75 2.51 4.14 -17.67
C LEU A 75 1.96 4.11 -16.24
N ILE A 76 1.21 5.14 -15.85
CA ILE A 76 0.47 5.17 -14.58
C ILE A 76 -1.02 5.09 -14.91
N VAL A 77 -1.69 4.08 -14.36
CA VAL A 77 -3.10 3.75 -14.61
C VAL A 77 -3.85 3.64 -13.28
N PRO A 78 -5.19 3.78 -13.20
CA PRO A 78 -5.97 3.45 -12.01
C PRO A 78 -5.74 2.02 -11.48
N CYS A 79 -6.14 1.77 -10.24
CA CYS A 79 -5.90 0.53 -9.52
C CYS A 79 -7.15 -0.34 -9.35
N ASN A 80 -6.96 -1.63 -9.01
CA ASN A 80 -8.01 -2.64 -8.81
C ASN A 80 -8.89 -2.88 -10.06
N GLU A 81 -8.43 -2.44 -11.23
CA GLU A 81 -9.00 -2.70 -12.54
C GLU A 81 -8.10 -3.64 -13.36
N VAL A 82 -8.62 -4.20 -14.44
CA VAL A 82 -7.83 -5.01 -15.37
C VAL A 82 -7.53 -4.20 -16.62
N TYR A 83 -6.25 -4.12 -16.99
CA TYR A 83 -5.78 -3.40 -18.16
C TYR A 83 -5.39 -4.36 -19.29
N GLU A 84 -5.94 -4.11 -20.47
CA GLU A 84 -5.53 -4.75 -21.72
C GLU A 84 -4.36 -3.98 -22.35
N LEU A 85 -3.25 -4.68 -22.56
CA LEU A 85 -2.05 -4.15 -23.20
C LEU A 85 -2.10 -4.37 -24.72
N THR A 86 -2.10 -3.26 -25.45
CA THR A 86 -1.97 -3.21 -26.92
C THR A 86 -0.62 -2.60 -27.29
N ILE A 87 0.10 -3.24 -28.21
CA ILE A 87 1.36 -2.75 -28.78
C ILE A 87 1.32 -3.06 -30.28
N PRO A 88 1.59 -2.11 -31.20
CA PRO A 88 1.61 -2.41 -32.63
C PRO A 88 2.60 -3.53 -32.93
N ASN A 89 2.28 -4.37 -33.90
CA ASN A 89 3.04 -5.57 -34.28
C ASN A 89 3.24 -6.64 -33.17
N TYR A 90 2.80 -6.42 -31.92
CA TYR A 90 2.67 -7.48 -30.92
C TYR A 90 1.30 -8.14 -31.04
N ALA A 91 1.28 -9.47 -31.14
CA ALA A 91 0.08 -10.16 -31.60
C ALA A 91 -0.70 -10.91 -30.49
N ASN A 92 -0.11 -11.13 -29.31
CA ASN A 92 -0.78 -11.81 -28.18
C ASN A 92 -1.48 -10.78 -27.28
N ARG A 93 -2.69 -11.10 -26.79
CA ARG A 93 -3.34 -10.29 -25.76
C ARG A 93 -2.61 -10.45 -24.42
N ILE A 94 -2.43 -9.36 -23.70
CA ILE A 94 -1.92 -9.37 -22.33
C ILE A 94 -2.90 -8.60 -21.45
N GLU A 95 -3.32 -9.22 -20.35
CA GLU A 95 -4.12 -8.57 -19.32
C GLU A 95 -3.31 -8.46 -18.03
N MET A 96 -3.37 -7.31 -17.39
CA MET A 96 -2.64 -7.02 -16.16
C MET A 96 -3.61 -6.44 -15.15
N GLN A 97 -3.75 -7.11 -14.02
CA GLN A 97 -4.53 -6.57 -12.92
C GLN A 97 -3.71 -5.49 -12.24
N SER A 98 -4.18 -4.25 -12.38
CA SER A 98 -3.73 -3.15 -11.54
C SER A 98 -4.13 -3.46 -10.10
N HIS A 99 -3.20 -3.26 -9.18
CA HIS A 99 -3.43 -3.45 -7.76
C HIS A 99 -3.34 -2.09 -7.09
N ASN A 100 -4.01 -1.93 -5.95
CA ASN A 100 -3.80 -0.74 -5.12
C ASN A 100 -2.29 -0.52 -4.97
N GLY A 101 -1.80 0.65 -5.36
CA GLY A 101 -0.38 0.85 -5.54
C GLY A 101 0.12 0.24 -6.85
N GLY A 102 0.20 -1.08 -6.99
CA GLY A 102 0.71 -1.87 -8.14
C GLY A 102 1.95 -1.35 -8.91
N ILE A 103 3.16 -1.92 -8.75
CA ILE A 103 4.20 -1.92 -9.80
C ILE A 103 4.33 -3.27 -10.47
N MET A 104 4.24 -3.23 -11.79
CA MET A 104 4.50 -4.38 -12.65
C MET A 104 5.58 -4.02 -13.67
N LYS A 105 6.71 -4.74 -13.66
CA LYS A 105 7.67 -4.72 -14.76
C LYS A 105 7.49 -5.98 -15.61
N LYS A 106 7.19 -5.82 -16.91
CA LYS A 106 7.00 -6.91 -17.86
C LYS A 106 7.93 -6.74 -19.05
N THR A 107 8.81 -7.72 -19.28
CA THR A 107 9.68 -7.74 -20.46
C THR A 107 9.06 -8.62 -21.54
N LEU A 108 8.91 -8.07 -22.75
CA LEU A 108 8.41 -8.76 -23.92
C LEU A 108 9.50 -8.82 -24.98
N THR A 109 9.87 -10.02 -25.40
CA THR A 109 10.84 -10.24 -26.49
C THR A 109 10.10 -10.77 -27.71
N TYR A 110 10.10 -10.05 -28.83
CA TYR A 110 9.34 -10.41 -30.03
C TYR A 110 9.94 -9.85 -31.33
N SER A 111 9.55 -10.41 -32.49
CA SER A 111 9.93 -9.89 -33.81
C SER A 111 9.09 -8.67 -34.18
N ALA A 112 9.70 -7.70 -34.88
CA ALA A 112 9.01 -6.56 -35.48
C ALA A 112 7.90 -6.97 -36.47
N THR A 113 7.95 -8.19 -37.04
CA THR A 113 6.96 -8.76 -37.98
C THR A 113 5.99 -9.76 -37.34
N MET A 114 5.87 -9.80 -36.00
CA MET A 114 5.08 -10.83 -35.29
C MET A 114 3.60 -10.88 -35.69
N VAL A 115 2.92 -9.74 -35.92
CA VAL A 115 1.51 -9.73 -36.40
C VAL A 115 1.36 -10.26 -37.82
N GLU A 116 2.29 -9.93 -38.72
CA GLU A 116 2.28 -10.44 -40.10
C GLU A 116 2.52 -11.95 -40.12
N ASN A 117 3.58 -12.40 -39.44
CA ASN A 117 3.89 -13.81 -39.27
C ASN A 117 2.74 -14.60 -38.63
N ALA A 118 2.00 -14.00 -37.68
CA ALA A 118 0.86 -14.67 -37.03
C ALA A 118 -0.25 -15.08 -38.01
N LYS A 119 -0.39 -14.41 -39.16
CA LYS A 119 -1.31 -14.84 -40.23
C LYS A 119 -0.85 -16.15 -40.88
N ASN A 120 0.46 -16.29 -41.13
CA ASN A 120 1.06 -17.48 -41.73
C ASN A 120 0.96 -18.70 -40.81
N PHE A 121 0.94 -18.48 -39.49
CA PHE A 121 0.76 -19.53 -38.47
C PHE A 121 -0.70 -19.67 -37.99
N ALA A 122 -1.70 -19.13 -38.71
CA ALA A 122 -3.10 -19.28 -38.33
C ALA A 122 -3.58 -20.74 -38.46
N LEU A 123 -4.32 -21.20 -37.46
CA LEU A 123 -5.03 -22.49 -37.46
C LEU A 123 -6.45 -22.33 -38.03
N THR A 124 -6.91 -23.33 -38.76
CA THR A 124 -8.31 -23.52 -39.17
C THR A 124 -9.19 -23.82 -37.95
N ASP A 125 -10.51 -23.63 -38.07
CA ASP A 125 -11.42 -23.89 -36.94
C ASP A 125 -11.47 -25.38 -36.55
N ALA A 126 -11.30 -26.29 -37.51
CA ALA A 126 -11.16 -27.73 -37.24
C ALA A 126 -9.90 -28.05 -36.40
N GLU A 127 -8.77 -27.41 -36.69
CA GLU A 127 -7.55 -27.55 -35.88
C GLU A 127 -7.74 -26.95 -34.46
N LYS A 128 -8.40 -25.78 -34.34
CA LYS A 128 -8.73 -25.18 -33.02
C LYS A 128 -9.61 -26.10 -32.17
N VAL A 129 -10.67 -26.66 -32.75
CA VAL A 129 -11.55 -27.65 -32.11
C VAL A 129 -10.79 -28.90 -31.69
N SER A 130 -9.75 -29.30 -32.44
CA SER A 130 -8.92 -30.46 -32.10
C SER A 130 -8.03 -30.19 -30.88
N ILE A 131 -7.48 -28.98 -30.76
CA ILE A 131 -6.76 -28.51 -29.55
C ILE A 131 -7.71 -28.47 -28.36
N ASP A 132 -8.92 -27.93 -28.52
CA ASP A 132 -9.91 -27.82 -27.43
C ASP A 132 -10.32 -29.19 -26.88
N LYS A 133 -10.63 -30.15 -27.77
CA LYS A 133 -10.94 -31.55 -27.39
C LYS A 133 -9.80 -32.27 -26.65
N VAL A 134 -8.54 -31.88 -26.89
CA VAL A 134 -7.40 -32.41 -26.13
C VAL A 134 -7.27 -31.70 -24.79
N ALA A 135 -7.44 -30.38 -24.75
CA ALA A 135 -7.37 -29.56 -23.53
C ALA A 135 -8.48 -29.89 -22.51
N GLU A 136 -9.68 -30.19 -22.97
CA GLU A 136 -10.83 -30.59 -22.13
C GLU A 136 -10.57 -31.88 -21.37
N LYS A 137 -9.90 -32.85 -22.00
CA LYS A 137 -9.53 -34.16 -21.43
C LYS A 137 -8.41 -34.10 -20.39
N LEU A 138 -7.72 -32.96 -20.25
CA LEU A 138 -6.71 -32.77 -19.21
C LEU A 138 -7.37 -32.67 -17.82
N PRO A 139 -6.70 -33.12 -16.74
CA PRO A 139 -7.19 -32.91 -15.39
C PRO A 139 -7.39 -31.42 -15.07
N ASP A 140 -8.44 -31.10 -14.30
CA ASP A 140 -8.74 -29.72 -13.88
C ASP A 140 -7.63 -29.11 -13.01
N SER A 141 -6.83 -29.94 -12.35
CA SER A 141 -5.59 -29.54 -11.69
C SER A 141 -4.49 -30.55 -11.98
N THR A 142 -3.43 -30.07 -12.63
CA THR A 142 -2.20 -30.80 -12.95
C THR A 142 -1.09 -30.36 -11.99
N ALA A 143 -0.60 -31.26 -11.16
CA ALA A 143 0.60 -31.04 -10.36
C ALA A 143 1.84 -31.39 -11.18
N ILE A 144 2.85 -30.51 -11.20
CA ILE A 144 4.13 -30.75 -11.86
C ILE A 144 5.07 -31.40 -10.85
N ALA A 145 5.55 -32.61 -11.17
CA ALA A 145 6.64 -33.24 -10.45
C ALA A 145 7.95 -32.47 -10.73
N GLY A 146 8.58 -31.92 -9.69
CA GLY A 146 9.76 -31.07 -9.82
C GLY A 146 9.46 -29.73 -10.48
N TYR A 147 10.31 -29.32 -11.42
CA TYR A 147 10.30 -27.99 -12.05
C TYR A 147 10.14 -28.01 -13.58
N ARG A 148 9.98 -29.19 -14.19
CA ARG A 148 9.80 -29.33 -15.64
C ARG A 148 8.67 -30.31 -15.91
N MET A 149 7.57 -29.80 -16.44
CA MET A 149 6.47 -30.62 -16.93
C MET A 149 6.96 -31.51 -18.08
N ALA A 150 6.53 -32.78 -18.08
CA ALA A 150 6.80 -33.70 -19.18
C ALA A 150 6.21 -33.17 -20.49
N THR A 151 6.91 -33.38 -21.61
CA THR A 151 6.43 -32.97 -22.93
C THR A 151 5.13 -33.71 -23.26
N PRO A 152 4.03 -33.01 -23.60
CA PRO A 152 2.78 -33.66 -23.97
C PRO A 152 2.89 -34.34 -25.34
N THR A 153 2.07 -35.38 -25.57
CA THR A 153 2.10 -36.21 -26.79
C THR A 153 1.97 -35.41 -28.08
N ASN A 154 1.18 -34.33 -28.08
CA ASN A 154 0.97 -33.44 -29.21
C ASN A 154 1.55 -32.04 -28.88
N PRO A 155 2.88 -31.83 -28.94
CA PRO A 155 3.50 -30.59 -28.45
C PRO A 155 3.01 -29.32 -29.16
N ASP A 156 2.64 -29.40 -30.44
CA ASP A 156 2.07 -28.28 -31.21
C ASP A 156 0.74 -27.75 -30.67
N TYR A 157 0.03 -28.52 -29.83
CA TYR A 157 -1.25 -28.07 -29.24
C TYR A 157 -1.02 -27.21 -27.98
N PHE A 158 0.22 -27.12 -27.51
CA PHE A 158 0.60 -26.47 -26.26
C PHE A 158 1.61 -25.35 -26.50
N VAL A 159 1.72 -24.45 -25.53
CA VAL A 159 2.83 -23.50 -25.40
C VAL A 159 3.76 -24.01 -24.30
N SER A 160 5.05 -24.05 -24.60
CA SER A 160 6.11 -24.24 -23.60
C SER A 160 6.30 -22.90 -22.86
N VAL A 161 5.96 -22.86 -21.58
CA VAL A 161 6.04 -21.65 -20.75
C VAL A 161 7.14 -21.83 -19.72
N LYS A 162 8.20 -21.04 -19.84
CA LYS A 162 9.31 -20.96 -18.88
C LYS A 162 9.09 -19.74 -17.99
N VAL A 163 8.81 -19.96 -16.70
CA VAL A 163 8.67 -18.87 -15.72
C VAL A 163 9.93 -18.80 -14.88
N ARG A 164 10.63 -17.67 -14.93
CA ARG A 164 11.76 -17.31 -14.07
C ARG A 164 11.31 -16.34 -13.00
N ILE A 165 11.64 -16.62 -11.74
CA ILE A 165 11.25 -15.83 -10.58
C ILE A 165 12.52 -15.40 -9.83
N VAL A 166 12.61 -14.10 -9.55
CA VAL A 166 13.73 -13.47 -8.83
C VAL A 166 13.26 -12.54 -7.71
N ASP A 167 14.13 -12.29 -6.75
CA ASP A 167 13.94 -11.26 -5.73
C ASP A 167 14.15 -9.84 -6.30
N PHE A 168 14.11 -8.84 -5.43
CA PHE A 168 14.34 -7.43 -5.79
C PHE A 168 15.81 -7.09 -6.07
N GLY A 169 16.75 -7.96 -5.69
CA GLY A 169 18.15 -7.95 -6.08
C GLY A 169 18.46 -8.79 -7.32
N ASN A 170 17.43 -9.26 -8.05
CA ASN A 170 17.53 -10.16 -9.22
C ASN A 170 18.18 -11.54 -8.93
N LYS A 171 18.27 -11.95 -7.65
CA LYS A 171 18.69 -13.30 -7.26
C LYS A 171 17.53 -14.29 -7.49
N PRO A 172 17.77 -15.53 -7.95
CA PRO A 172 16.70 -16.50 -8.16
C PRO A 172 15.99 -16.94 -6.87
N ILE A 173 14.68 -17.19 -6.93
CA ILE A 173 13.89 -17.70 -5.79
C ILE A 173 13.58 -19.19 -5.98
N PRO A 174 14.20 -20.10 -5.20
CA PRO A 174 14.00 -21.53 -5.30
C PRO A 174 12.84 -22.06 -4.45
N ASP A 175 12.20 -23.14 -4.93
CA ASP A 175 11.03 -23.80 -4.36
C ASP A 175 9.76 -22.92 -4.28
N GLU A 176 9.71 -21.80 -5.00
CA GLU A 176 8.56 -20.89 -5.02
C GLU A 176 7.40 -21.57 -5.72
N GLN A 177 6.28 -21.72 -5.01
CA GLN A 177 5.09 -22.37 -5.56
C GLN A 177 4.28 -21.39 -6.40
N ILE A 178 4.06 -21.75 -7.67
CA ILE A 178 3.17 -21.03 -8.57
C ILE A 178 1.92 -21.84 -8.90
N VAL A 179 0.86 -21.12 -9.23
CA VAL A 179 -0.33 -21.64 -9.89
C VAL A 179 -0.54 -20.87 -11.18
N LEU A 180 -0.51 -21.56 -12.32
CA LEU A 180 -0.90 -21.00 -13.62
C LEU A 180 -2.31 -21.55 -13.96
N LYS A 181 -3.31 -20.67 -14.09
CA LYS A 181 -4.72 -21.03 -14.30
C LYS A 181 -5.21 -20.54 -15.66
N GLY A 182 -5.67 -21.44 -16.53
CA GLY A 182 -6.41 -21.08 -17.74
C GLY A 182 -7.81 -20.59 -17.39
N LEU A 183 -8.21 -19.43 -17.91
CA LEU A 183 -9.44 -18.73 -17.55
C LEU A 183 -10.64 -19.17 -18.41
N LYS A 184 -10.43 -19.56 -19.68
CA LYS A 184 -11.47 -20.15 -20.54
C LYS A 184 -11.82 -21.56 -20.08
N ARG A 185 -10.82 -22.42 -19.86
CA ARG A 185 -11.03 -23.87 -19.58
C ARG A 185 -10.91 -24.26 -18.11
N ASN A 186 -10.68 -23.30 -17.20
CA ASN A 186 -10.52 -23.50 -15.75
C ASN A 186 -9.41 -24.48 -15.31
N LYS A 187 -8.54 -24.93 -16.23
CA LYS A 187 -7.45 -25.88 -15.95
C LYS A 187 -6.30 -25.20 -15.19
N ARG A 188 -5.81 -25.85 -14.13
CA ARG A 188 -4.75 -25.33 -13.24
C ARG A 188 -3.48 -26.15 -13.34
N TYR A 189 -2.34 -25.47 -13.33
CA TYR A 189 -1.00 -26.06 -13.37
C TYR A 189 -0.25 -25.58 -12.13
N ILE A 190 0.17 -26.51 -11.27
CA ILE A 190 0.72 -26.21 -9.93
C ILE A 190 2.10 -26.83 -9.81
N GLY A 191 3.12 -26.04 -9.53
CA GLY A 191 4.49 -26.53 -9.41
C GLY A 191 5.40 -25.56 -8.68
N LYS A 192 6.68 -25.92 -8.55
CA LYS A 192 7.70 -25.12 -7.85
C LYS A 192 8.89 -24.80 -8.74
N THR A 193 9.54 -23.67 -8.49
CA THR A 193 10.81 -23.30 -9.14
C THR A 193 11.97 -24.15 -8.65
N ASN A 194 12.98 -24.34 -9.51
CA ASN A 194 14.25 -24.97 -9.16
C ASN A 194 15.24 -24.00 -8.46
N SER A 195 16.45 -24.49 -8.18
CA SER A 195 17.57 -23.71 -7.63
C SER A 195 17.93 -22.44 -8.42
N SER A 196 17.62 -22.39 -9.72
CA SER A 196 17.81 -21.23 -10.60
C SER A 196 16.56 -20.35 -10.73
N GLY A 197 15.55 -20.55 -9.87
CA GLY A 197 14.29 -19.80 -9.86
C GLY A 197 13.40 -20.06 -11.07
N VAL A 198 13.59 -21.17 -11.79
CA VAL A 198 12.88 -21.48 -13.04
C VAL A 198 11.93 -22.67 -12.87
N ILE A 199 10.76 -22.57 -13.51
CA ILE A 199 9.84 -23.68 -13.78
C ILE A 199 9.42 -23.66 -15.25
N SER A 200 9.31 -24.84 -15.86
CA SER A 200 8.90 -25.04 -17.25
C SER A 200 7.62 -25.87 -17.34
N LEU A 201 6.63 -25.36 -18.07
CA LEU A 201 5.25 -25.83 -18.13
C LEU A 201 4.83 -26.07 -19.58
N PHE A 202 3.84 -26.93 -19.81
CA PHE A 202 3.12 -26.99 -21.08
C PHE A 202 1.64 -26.70 -20.83
N VAL A 203 1.11 -25.68 -21.49
CA VAL A 203 -0.31 -25.29 -21.36
C VAL A 203 -0.99 -25.20 -22.72
N PRO A 204 -2.24 -25.66 -22.87
CA PRO A 204 -2.97 -25.59 -24.14
C PRO A 204 -3.04 -24.20 -24.77
N LYS A 205 -2.93 -24.14 -26.10
CA LYS A 205 -3.19 -22.93 -26.87
C LYS A 205 -4.67 -22.54 -26.84
N GLY A 206 -4.98 -21.28 -27.11
CA GLY A 206 -6.34 -20.73 -27.11
C GLY A 206 -6.94 -20.47 -25.74
N ASP A 207 -6.12 -20.07 -24.76
CA ASP A 207 -6.58 -19.66 -23.42
C ASP A 207 -5.88 -18.37 -22.96
N MET A 208 -6.42 -17.76 -21.91
CA MET A 208 -5.74 -16.73 -21.13
C MET A 208 -5.34 -17.31 -19.79
N TYR A 209 -4.05 -17.23 -19.45
CA TYR A 209 -3.48 -17.85 -18.26
C TYR A 209 -3.10 -16.82 -17.22
N SER A 210 -3.68 -16.94 -16.02
CA SER A 210 -3.37 -16.15 -14.83
C SER A 210 -2.32 -16.85 -13.97
N LEU A 211 -1.24 -16.15 -13.63
CA LEU A 211 -0.19 -16.57 -12.69
C LEU A 211 -0.53 -16.09 -11.27
N SER A 212 -0.45 -16.98 -10.30
CA SER A 212 -0.66 -16.70 -8.86
C SER A 212 0.42 -17.31 -7.98
N PHE A 213 0.71 -16.64 -6.87
CA PHE A 213 1.57 -17.09 -5.75
C PHE A 213 0.72 -17.40 -4.51
N LYS A 214 1.35 -17.91 -3.43
CA LYS A 214 0.65 -18.21 -2.16
C LYS A 214 -0.08 -17.00 -1.58
N TYR A 215 0.58 -15.84 -1.54
CA TYR A 215 0.06 -14.61 -0.93
C TYR A 215 -0.54 -13.61 -1.94
N HIS A 216 -0.24 -13.77 -3.23
CA HIS A 216 -0.64 -12.82 -4.29
C HIS A 216 -1.32 -13.58 -5.43
N LYS A 217 -2.66 -13.49 -5.50
CA LYS A 217 -3.47 -14.09 -6.56
C LYS A 217 -3.50 -13.19 -7.79
N ASP A 218 -3.70 -13.80 -8.95
CA ASP A 218 -3.93 -13.13 -10.24
C ASP A 218 -2.88 -12.06 -10.63
N TYR A 219 -1.63 -12.31 -10.21
CA TYR A 219 -0.48 -11.42 -10.31
C TYR A 219 -0.13 -11.01 -11.75
N SER A 220 -0.33 -11.87 -12.75
CA SER A 220 -0.20 -11.50 -14.16
C SER A 220 -0.97 -12.44 -15.08
N SER A 221 -1.64 -11.92 -16.11
CA SER A 221 -2.28 -12.72 -17.15
C SER A 221 -1.63 -12.57 -18.52
N VAL A 222 -1.65 -13.64 -19.32
CA VAL A 222 -1.18 -13.66 -20.72
C VAL A 222 -2.07 -14.58 -21.56
N GLU A 223 -2.47 -14.13 -22.75
CA GLU A 223 -3.11 -15.00 -23.74
C GLU A 223 -2.07 -15.79 -24.53
N TYR A 224 -2.29 -17.10 -24.60
CA TYR A 224 -1.57 -17.99 -25.49
C TYR A 224 -2.52 -18.40 -26.61
N ARG A 225 -2.34 -17.80 -27.79
CA ARG A 225 -3.26 -17.93 -28.93
C ARG A 225 -3.13 -19.28 -29.65
N TYR A 226 -4.14 -19.58 -30.48
CA TYR A 226 -4.07 -20.66 -31.46
C TYR A 226 -3.06 -20.32 -32.56
N THR A 227 -1.96 -21.08 -32.64
CA THR A 227 -0.89 -20.95 -33.64
C THR A 227 -0.42 -22.32 -34.12
N LYS A 228 0.02 -22.41 -35.38
CA LYS A 228 0.72 -23.59 -35.94
C LYS A 228 2.15 -23.71 -35.38
N GLY A 229 2.65 -24.95 -35.35
CA GLY A 229 3.99 -25.30 -34.87
C GLY A 229 4.17 -25.12 -33.36
N THR A 230 5.37 -25.39 -32.84
CA THR A 230 5.70 -25.18 -31.43
C THR A 230 5.70 -23.70 -31.07
N THR A 231 5.50 -23.38 -29.79
CA THR A 231 5.59 -22.00 -29.28
C THR A 231 6.24 -22.04 -27.90
N GLU A 232 7.28 -21.24 -27.72
CA GLU A 232 7.97 -21.08 -26.43
C GLU A 232 7.83 -19.63 -25.94
N VAL A 233 7.60 -19.46 -24.64
CA VAL A 233 7.43 -18.16 -23.98
C VAL A 233 8.25 -18.17 -22.69
N GLU A 234 9.14 -17.19 -22.53
CA GLU A 234 9.82 -16.93 -21.26
C GLU A 234 9.18 -15.73 -20.55
N LEU A 235 8.76 -15.94 -19.30
CA LEU A 235 8.25 -14.92 -18.38
C LEU A 235 9.28 -14.71 -17.28
N SER A 236 9.72 -13.47 -17.04
CA SER A 236 10.56 -13.13 -15.90
C SER A 236 9.77 -12.26 -14.93
N ILE A 237 9.62 -12.71 -13.68
CA ILE A 237 8.84 -12.07 -12.61
C ILE A 237 9.77 -11.70 -11.45
N SER A 238 9.62 -10.50 -10.91
CA SER A 238 10.28 -10.10 -9.65
C SER A 238 9.26 -10.14 -8.52
N TYR A 239 9.59 -10.83 -7.43
CA TYR A 239 8.68 -11.18 -6.34
C TYR A 239 9.45 -11.25 -5.01
N LEU A 240 8.79 -11.05 -3.86
CA LEU A 240 9.50 -11.15 -2.57
C LEU A 240 9.84 -12.59 -2.18
N GLY A 241 9.04 -13.56 -2.64
CA GLY A 241 9.17 -14.97 -2.28
C GLY A 241 8.36 -15.34 -1.04
N THR A 242 7.72 -16.52 -1.09
CA THR A 242 6.86 -17.03 0.00
C THR A 242 7.65 -17.26 1.29
N LYS A 243 8.86 -17.82 1.20
CA LYS A 243 9.76 -18.05 2.36
C LYS A 243 10.12 -16.75 3.08
N GLU A 244 10.39 -15.67 2.34
CA GLU A 244 10.77 -14.37 2.91
C GLU A 244 9.57 -13.63 3.51
N ILE A 245 8.39 -13.71 2.88
CA ILE A 245 7.13 -13.23 3.47
C ILE A 245 6.85 -13.94 4.81
N GLU A 246 7.07 -15.26 4.87
CA GLU A 246 6.86 -16.06 6.08
C GLU A 246 7.89 -15.75 7.17
N ARG A 247 9.18 -15.60 6.81
CA ARG A 247 10.23 -15.18 7.75
C ARG A 247 9.89 -13.85 8.42
N ARG A 248 9.55 -12.83 7.62
CA ARG A 248 9.18 -11.49 8.14
C ARG A 248 7.96 -11.52 9.03
N LYS A 249 6.93 -12.28 8.67
CA LYS A 249 5.73 -12.44 9.50
C LYS A 249 6.04 -13.12 10.84
N ASN A 250 6.94 -14.10 10.84
CA ASN A 250 7.36 -14.77 12.07
C ASN A 250 8.23 -13.86 12.95
N GLU A 251 9.18 -13.12 12.38
CA GLU A 251 10.00 -12.15 13.10
C GLU A 251 9.16 -11.03 13.72
N GLU A 252 8.19 -10.50 12.98
CA GLU A 252 7.28 -9.48 13.49
C GLU A 252 6.36 -10.02 14.59
N ALA A 253 5.84 -11.25 14.46
CA ALA A 253 5.06 -11.89 15.51
C ALA A 253 5.87 -12.13 16.79
N LEU A 254 7.15 -12.50 16.67
CA LEU A 254 8.06 -12.65 17.82
C LEU A 254 8.38 -11.29 18.46
N ARG A 255 8.60 -10.24 17.66
CA ARG A 255 8.82 -8.86 18.13
C ARG A 255 7.63 -8.35 18.93
N ILE A 256 6.42 -8.53 18.41
CA ILE A 256 5.15 -8.17 19.05
C ILE A 256 5.01 -8.91 20.38
N ALA A 257 5.14 -10.24 20.39
CA ALA A 257 4.96 -11.06 21.59
C ALA A 257 6.00 -10.80 22.71
N GLU A 258 7.19 -10.28 22.36
CA GLU A 258 8.18 -9.83 23.36
C GLU A 258 7.81 -8.45 23.92
N LEU A 259 7.36 -7.52 23.07
CA LEU A 259 6.92 -6.19 23.47
C LEU A 259 5.66 -6.26 24.37
N ASP A 260 4.68 -7.08 24.02
CA ASP A 260 3.50 -7.38 24.84
C ASP A 260 3.89 -7.84 26.25
N ARG A 261 4.89 -8.73 26.35
CA ARG A 261 5.38 -9.25 27.64
C ARG A 261 6.05 -8.15 28.46
N SER A 262 6.83 -7.28 27.83
CA SER A 262 7.52 -6.18 28.51
C SER A 262 6.52 -5.16 29.06
N LEU A 263 5.59 -4.69 28.22
CA LEU A 263 4.57 -3.70 28.60
C LEU A 263 3.68 -4.24 29.73
N LYS A 264 3.26 -5.51 29.64
CA LYS A 264 2.48 -6.15 30.70
C LYS A 264 3.24 -6.23 32.03
N ALA A 265 4.53 -6.58 32.01
CA ALA A 265 5.35 -6.65 33.22
C ALA A 265 5.57 -5.26 33.86
N GLU A 266 5.71 -4.21 33.04
CA GLU A 266 5.80 -2.82 33.50
C GLU A 266 4.48 -2.35 34.14
N ARG A 267 3.34 -2.63 33.51
CA ARG A 267 2.00 -2.34 34.06
C ARG A 267 1.75 -3.07 35.37
N GLU A 268 2.00 -4.39 35.44
CA GLU A 268 1.85 -5.18 36.68
C GLU A 268 2.69 -4.61 37.84
N LYS A 269 3.92 -4.17 37.55
CA LYS A 269 4.82 -3.52 38.51
C LYS A 269 4.28 -2.16 38.98
N PHE A 270 3.74 -1.35 38.07
CA PHE A 270 3.14 -0.05 38.39
C PHE A 270 1.88 -0.18 39.26
N GLU A 271 1.00 -1.13 38.93
CA GLU A 271 -0.18 -1.40 39.76
C GLU A 271 0.21 -1.86 41.17
N LEU A 272 1.26 -2.67 41.30
CA LEU A 272 1.77 -3.12 42.59
C LEU A 272 2.34 -1.96 43.42
N ASP A 273 2.98 -0.97 42.80
CA ASP A 273 3.41 0.26 43.48
C ASP A 273 2.21 1.09 43.98
N CYS A 274 1.20 1.30 43.13
CA CYS A 274 -0.03 2.00 43.51
C CYS A 274 -0.75 1.31 44.68
N LYS A 275 -0.85 -0.04 44.65
CA LYS A 275 -1.39 -0.87 45.73
C LYS A 275 -0.59 -0.72 47.03
N LYS A 276 0.76 -0.73 46.98
CA LYS A 276 1.63 -0.50 48.15
C LYS A 276 1.46 0.90 48.75
N ARG A 277 1.32 1.92 47.90
CA ARG A 277 1.12 3.34 48.27
C ARG A 277 -0.31 3.66 48.69
N LYS A 278 -1.27 2.74 48.51
CA LYS A 278 -2.70 2.89 48.80
C LYS A 278 -3.37 4.04 48.03
N ILE A 279 -3.02 4.19 46.75
CA ILE A 279 -3.59 5.17 45.82
C ILE A 279 -4.32 4.47 44.66
N SER A 280 -5.24 5.18 44.00
CA SER A 280 -5.86 4.71 42.75
C SER A 280 -4.86 4.77 41.60
N LEU A 281 -5.13 4.04 40.50
CA LEU A 281 -4.30 4.10 39.29
C LEU A 281 -4.30 5.50 38.67
N GLU A 282 -5.46 6.17 38.62
CA GLU A 282 -5.58 7.56 38.13
C GLU A 282 -4.70 8.53 38.93
N GLU A 283 -4.67 8.40 40.26
CA GLU A 283 -3.80 9.21 41.12
C GLU A 283 -2.32 8.83 40.95
N GLY A 284 -2.01 7.54 40.77
CA GLY A 284 -0.68 7.06 40.42
C GLY A 284 -0.14 7.70 39.15
N TYR A 285 -0.89 7.61 38.05
CA TYR A 285 -0.51 8.17 36.76
C TYR A 285 -0.44 9.71 36.81
N ARG A 286 -1.32 10.37 37.56
CA ARG A 286 -1.26 11.82 37.78
C ARG A 286 0.04 12.25 38.44
N LEU A 287 0.43 11.58 39.54
CA LEU A 287 1.67 11.87 40.27
C LEU A 287 2.91 11.56 39.42
N GLU A 288 2.88 10.51 38.60
CA GLU A 288 3.98 10.18 37.69
C GLU A 288 4.11 11.19 36.55
N TRP A 289 3.01 11.57 35.89
CA TRP A 289 3.01 12.62 34.87
C TRP A 289 3.49 13.96 35.44
N GLU A 290 3.08 14.32 36.66
CA GLU A 290 3.56 15.54 37.35
C GLU A 290 5.07 15.49 37.61
N ARG A 291 5.61 14.35 38.06
CA ARG A 291 7.06 14.11 38.24
C ARG A 291 7.78 14.24 36.90
N MET A 292 7.40 13.44 35.90
CA MET A 292 8.04 13.41 34.58
C MET A 292 8.02 14.78 33.88
N ARG A 293 6.93 15.54 34.01
CA ARG A 293 6.81 16.90 33.46
C ARG A 293 7.70 17.91 34.20
N LYS A 294 7.80 17.81 35.52
CA LYS A 294 8.65 18.69 36.34
C LYS A 294 10.14 18.43 36.09
N ASP A 295 10.51 17.16 35.97
CA ASP A 295 11.88 16.72 35.79
C ASP A 295 12.25 16.56 34.29
N TYR A 296 11.41 17.08 33.38
CA TYR A 296 11.51 16.92 31.94
C TYR A 296 12.84 17.46 31.38
N LYS A 297 13.77 16.53 31.13
CA LYS A 297 15.05 16.73 30.44
C LYS A 297 15.33 15.49 29.62
N THR A 298 15.10 15.57 28.31
CA THR A 298 15.35 14.49 27.35
C THR A 298 16.06 15.06 26.13
N ASP A 299 16.93 14.26 25.54
CA ASP A 299 17.59 14.59 24.27
C ASP A 299 16.66 14.32 23.07
N ASP A 300 15.74 13.34 23.18
CA ASP A 300 14.67 13.13 22.20
C ASP A 300 13.51 14.11 22.45
N ASN A 301 13.42 15.11 21.58
CA ASN A 301 12.39 16.16 21.61
C ASN A 301 11.33 16.03 20.50
N VAL A 302 11.13 14.83 19.93
CA VAL A 302 10.37 14.60 18.67
C VAL A 302 9.06 15.40 18.53
N ILE A 303 8.10 15.30 19.45
CA ILE A 303 6.82 16.02 19.31
C ILE A 303 7.02 17.54 19.42
N ILE A 304 7.91 18.01 20.30
CA ILE A 304 8.19 19.45 20.46
C ILE A 304 8.81 19.98 19.16
N ASP A 305 9.83 19.31 18.63
CA ASP A 305 10.60 19.77 17.48
C ASP A 305 9.79 19.68 16.18
N VAL A 306 9.04 18.59 15.99
CA VAL A 306 8.14 18.42 14.84
C VAL A 306 7.03 19.46 14.85
N LEU A 307 6.34 19.67 15.98
CA LEU A 307 5.25 20.66 16.09
C LEU A 307 5.76 22.11 15.99
N ASN A 308 7.00 22.39 16.41
CA ASN A 308 7.59 23.72 16.30
C ASN A 308 8.08 24.04 14.88
N ARG A 309 8.66 23.06 14.15
CA ARG A 309 9.17 23.27 12.79
C ARG A 309 8.08 23.26 11.72
N ASN A 310 6.98 22.53 11.94
CA ASN A 310 5.86 22.45 11.00
C ASN A 310 4.74 23.46 11.32
N LYS A 311 4.41 24.32 10.35
CA LYS A 311 3.48 25.45 10.52
C LYS A 311 1.98 25.09 10.35
N TRP A 312 1.55 23.99 10.95
CA TRP A 312 0.13 23.60 10.99
C TRP A 312 -0.67 24.54 11.89
N PHE A 313 -1.96 24.74 11.62
CA PHE A 313 -2.82 25.65 12.40
C PHE A 313 -4.25 25.11 12.51
N GLU A 314 -4.98 25.50 13.57
CA GLU A 314 -6.31 24.96 13.89
C GLU A 314 -6.29 23.42 13.90
N LYS A 315 -5.32 22.86 14.64
CA LYS A 315 -4.99 21.43 14.66
C LYS A 315 -6.02 20.62 15.45
N LEU A 316 -6.38 19.45 14.92
CA LEU A 316 -6.87 18.32 15.70
C LEU A 316 -5.70 17.36 15.96
N ILE A 317 -5.22 17.29 17.20
CA ILE A 317 -4.19 16.32 17.60
C ILE A 317 -4.89 15.01 17.98
N VAL A 318 -4.55 13.93 17.30
CA VAL A 318 -5.02 12.55 17.58
C VAL A 318 -3.84 11.78 18.16
N SER A 319 -3.76 11.66 19.48
CA SER A 319 -2.60 11.06 20.16
C SER A 319 -2.97 9.73 20.81
N ASP A 320 -2.08 8.79 20.62
CA ASP A 320 -1.99 7.58 21.44
C ASP A 320 -1.64 7.97 22.90
N LEU A 321 -2.19 7.24 23.88
CA LEU A 321 -1.93 7.33 25.33
C LEU A 321 -1.73 5.94 25.98
N THR A 322 -1.31 4.95 25.20
CA THR A 322 -0.83 3.64 25.68
C THR A 322 0.44 3.77 26.52
N GLY A 323 0.85 2.66 27.17
CA GLY A 323 1.96 2.64 28.13
C GLY A 323 3.28 3.12 27.53
N SER A 324 3.65 2.67 26.33
CA SER A 324 4.88 3.10 25.65
C SER A 324 4.87 4.59 25.29
N MET A 325 3.68 5.18 25.15
CA MET A 325 3.49 6.60 24.81
C MET A 325 3.58 7.54 26.02
N GLN A 326 3.77 7.04 27.24
CA GLN A 326 3.85 7.87 28.44
C GLN A 326 4.89 9.02 28.37
N PRO A 327 6.16 8.81 27.94
CA PRO A 327 7.15 9.89 27.84
C PRO A 327 6.75 10.96 26.80
N TYR A 328 6.16 10.51 25.69
CA TYR A 328 5.72 11.35 24.59
C TYR A 328 4.45 12.15 24.94
N SER A 329 3.55 11.60 25.77
CA SER A 329 2.39 12.33 26.33
C SER A 329 2.81 13.50 27.22
N VAL A 330 3.89 13.34 27.99
CA VAL A 330 4.50 14.38 28.81
C VAL A 330 5.12 15.47 27.92
N GLN A 331 5.83 15.07 26.87
CA GLN A 331 6.38 15.98 25.86
C GLN A 331 5.30 16.82 25.15
N LEU A 332 4.19 16.20 24.73
CA LEU A 332 3.03 16.91 24.19
C LEU A 332 2.46 17.92 25.21
N SER A 333 2.42 17.55 26.49
CA SER A 333 1.97 18.42 27.58
C SER A 333 2.89 19.63 27.79
N VAL A 334 4.21 19.43 27.70
CA VAL A 334 5.23 20.51 27.76
C VAL A 334 5.10 21.44 26.55
N TRP A 335 4.97 20.90 25.34
CA TRP A 335 4.71 21.70 24.14
C TRP A 335 3.43 22.53 24.28
N TYR A 336 2.35 21.91 24.75
CA TYR A 336 1.06 22.56 24.96
C TYR A 336 1.15 23.69 26.00
N GLN A 337 1.86 23.48 27.12
CA GLN A 337 2.10 24.51 28.13
C GLN A 337 2.72 25.79 27.53
N MET A 338 3.63 25.66 26.56
CA MET A 338 4.30 26.78 25.90
C MET A 338 3.45 27.44 24.80
N ASN A 339 2.52 26.71 24.18
CA ASN A 339 1.87 27.14 22.92
C ASN A 339 0.35 27.33 22.98
N TYR A 340 -0.37 26.81 23.98
CA TYR A 340 -1.85 26.80 23.99
C TYR A 340 -2.53 28.18 23.84
N LYS A 341 -1.86 29.27 24.28
CA LYS A 341 -2.37 30.64 24.12
C LYS A 341 -2.26 31.17 22.68
N LYS A 342 -1.35 30.61 21.88
CA LYS A 342 -1.14 30.95 20.45
C LYS A 342 -1.98 30.04 19.55
N GLU A 343 -2.14 28.78 19.97
CA GLU A 343 -2.84 27.71 19.26
C GLU A 343 -4.37 27.83 19.38
N LYS A 344 -4.96 28.74 18.59
CA LYS A 344 -6.42 28.89 18.48
C LYS A 344 -7.06 27.61 17.93
N ASN A 345 -8.23 27.27 18.47
CA ASN A 345 -9.04 26.10 18.10
C ASN A 345 -8.34 24.73 18.23
N LEU A 346 -7.22 24.65 18.96
CA LEU A 346 -6.54 23.40 19.25
C LEU A 346 -7.45 22.43 20.00
N GLN A 347 -7.47 21.19 19.52
CA GLN A 347 -8.34 20.12 20.00
C GLN A 347 -7.55 18.82 20.10
N PHE A 348 -8.00 17.94 20.99
CA PHE A 348 -7.40 16.65 21.24
C PHE A 348 -8.42 15.53 21.07
N VAL A 349 -7.99 14.47 20.41
CA VAL A 349 -8.57 13.14 20.52
C VAL A 349 -7.47 12.25 21.08
N PHE A 350 -7.79 11.52 22.12
CA PHE A 350 -6.90 10.53 22.72
C PHE A 350 -7.49 9.14 22.55
N PHE A 351 -6.63 8.14 22.39
CA PHE A 351 -7.03 6.74 22.39
C PHE A 351 -6.11 5.87 23.24
N ASN A 352 -6.67 4.78 23.77
CA ASN A 352 -5.99 3.80 24.63
C ASN A 352 -6.36 2.35 24.29
N ASP A 353 -6.86 2.12 23.07
CA ASP A 353 -7.23 0.80 22.54
C ASP A 353 -8.27 0.03 23.39
N GLY A 354 -9.29 0.76 23.83
CA GLY A 354 -10.56 0.17 24.24
C GLY A 354 -10.74 -0.07 25.73
N ASP A 355 -10.12 0.74 26.58
CA ASP A 355 -10.41 0.79 28.03
C ASP A 355 -10.29 -0.59 28.73
N GLN A 356 -9.16 -1.28 28.56
CA GLN A 356 -8.87 -2.61 29.13
C GLN A 356 -9.82 -3.74 28.67
N LYS A 357 -10.53 -3.57 27.54
CA LYS A 357 -11.13 -4.72 26.84
C LYS A 357 -10.08 -5.80 26.57
N SER A 358 -10.46 -7.06 26.78
CA SER A 358 -9.66 -8.20 26.33
C SER A 358 -9.66 -8.29 24.81
N ASP A 359 -8.61 -8.87 24.22
CA ASP A 359 -8.35 -8.83 22.78
C ASP A 359 -9.49 -9.44 21.93
N ASP A 360 -10.20 -10.44 22.47
CA ASP A 360 -11.39 -11.04 21.86
C ASP A 360 -12.59 -10.09 21.77
N GLN A 361 -12.63 -9.04 22.62
CA GLN A 361 -13.64 -7.99 22.64
C GLN A 361 -13.27 -6.78 21.78
N LYS A 362 -12.02 -6.69 21.28
CA LYS A 362 -11.52 -5.59 20.43
C LYS A 362 -11.98 -5.74 18.98
N VAL A 363 -13.29 -5.68 18.76
CA VAL A 363 -13.92 -5.76 17.44
C VAL A 363 -13.54 -4.55 16.60
N ILE A 364 -12.88 -4.77 15.46
CA ILE A 364 -12.36 -3.72 14.56
C ILE A 364 -13.44 -2.67 14.23
N GLY A 365 -13.21 -1.44 14.69
CA GLY A 365 -14.08 -0.27 14.51
C GLY A 365 -15.04 0.01 15.67
N GLU A 366 -15.15 -0.91 16.64
CA GLU A 366 -15.91 -0.77 17.89
C GLU A 366 -15.07 -1.15 19.12
N THR A 367 -13.74 -1.05 19.02
CA THR A 367 -12.81 -1.22 20.14
C THR A 367 -13.05 -0.14 21.20
N GLY A 368 -13.35 1.10 20.83
CA GLY A 368 -13.66 2.17 21.77
C GLY A 368 -12.40 2.79 22.39
N GLY A 369 -12.50 3.28 23.64
CA GLY A 369 -11.36 3.94 24.28
C GLY A 369 -10.98 5.27 23.64
N ILE A 370 -11.93 6.00 23.05
CA ILE A 370 -11.69 7.23 22.27
C ILE A 370 -12.29 8.44 22.97
N TYR A 371 -11.44 9.42 23.27
CA TYR A 371 -11.74 10.53 24.16
C TYR A 371 -11.48 11.88 23.48
N TYR A 372 -12.51 12.71 23.34
CA TYR A 372 -12.38 14.07 22.78
C TYR A 372 -12.28 15.14 23.88
N SER A 373 -11.41 16.12 23.69
CA SER A 373 -11.39 17.35 24.49
C SER A 373 -10.90 18.56 23.70
N PRO A 374 -11.60 19.72 23.74
CA PRO A 374 -11.01 20.97 23.28
C PRO A 374 -9.91 21.44 24.24
N SER A 375 -9.05 22.35 23.77
CA SER A 375 -8.03 23.04 24.59
C SER A 375 -8.66 23.72 25.82
N LYS A 376 -8.37 23.20 27.02
CA LYS A 376 -8.92 23.63 28.33
C LYS A 376 -7.85 23.95 29.39
N GLY A 377 -6.61 24.16 28.96
CA GLY A 377 -5.46 24.39 29.84
C GLY A 377 -4.84 23.11 30.40
N LEU A 378 -3.61 23.25 30.92
CA LEU A 378 -2.72 22.13 31.24
C LEU A 378 -3.30 21.18 32.32
N ASP A 379 -3.90 21.72 33.38
CA ASP A 379 -4.44 20.91 34.49
C ASP A 379 -5.68 20.11 34.08
N SER A 380 -6.41 20.58 33.08
CA SER A 380 -7.52 19.82 32.46
C SER A 380 -6.98 18.69 31.57
N LEU A 381 -5.88 18.95 30.87
CA LEU A 381 -5.21 17.98 30.00
C LEU A 381 -4.58 16.85 30.80
N GLY A 382 -3.79 17.16 31.84
CA GLY A 382 -3.12 16.16 32.68
C GLY A 382 -4.10 15.23 33.40
N ARG A 383 -5.20 15.78 33.96
CA ARG A 383 -6.29 14.97 34.55
C ARG A 383 -6.97 14.06 33.52
N LEU A 384 -7.22 14.55 32.32
CA LEU A 384 -7.79 13.73 31.25
C LEU A 384 -6.85 12.60 30.84
N MET A 385 -5.56 12.89 30.60
CA MET A 385 -4.55 11.90 30.27
C MET A 385 -4.44 10.81 31.35
N SER A 386 -4.29 11.22 32.61
CA SER A 386 -4.15 10.28 33.75
C SER A 386 -5.36 9.36 33.90
N LYS A 387 -6.57 9.89 33.66
CA LYS A 387 -7.81 9.10 33.65
C LYS A 387 -7.85 8.10 32.49
N ILE A 388 -7.43 8.50 31.29
CA ILE A 388 -7.44 7.63 30.11
C ILE A 388 -6.47 6.47 30.30
N THR A 389 -5.22 6.74 30.70
CA THR A 389 -4.21 5.71 30.97
C THR A 389 -4.61 4.78 32.13
N ALA A 390 -5.34 5.30 33.14
CA ALA A 390 -5.92 4.48 34.20
C ALA A 390 -7.09 3.60 33.74
N ASN A 391 -7.91 4.08 32.80
CA ASN A 391 -8.96 3.28 32.15
C ASN A 391 -8.35 2.22 31.21
N GLY A 392 -7.15 2.45 30.68
CA GLY A 392 -6.36 1.48 29.92
C GLY A 392 -5.13 2.12 29.30
N ASP A 393 -4.07 1.32 29.12
CA ASP A 393 -2.79 1.72 28.56
C ASP A 393 -2.35 0.78 27.41
N GLY A 394 -3.34 0.18 26.74
CA GLY A 394 -3.16 -0.90 25.76
C GLY A 394 -3.55 -2.27 26.33
N GLY A 395 -3.13 -3.33 25.63
CA GLY A 395 -3.25 -4.72 26.11
C GLY A 395 -2.50 -5.70 25.20
N ASP A 396 -2.71 -5.54 23.90
CA ASP A 396 -1.88 -6.06 22.82
C ASP A 396 -1.25 -4.87 22.07
N CYS A 397 -0.03 -5.06 21.56
CA CYS A 397 0.83 -4.04 20.96
C CYS A 397 0.29 -3.35 19.70
N ALA A 398 -0.73 -3.89 19.03
CA ALA A 398 -1.33 -3.26 17.85
C ALA A 398 -2.48 -2.33 18.27
N GLU A 399 -2.57 -1.10 17.77
CA GLU A 399 -3.48 -0.08 18.34
C GLU A 399 -4.66 0.31 17.42
N ASN A 400 -5.72 0.93 17.96
CA ASN A 400 -6.95 1.30 17.21
C ASN A 400 -6.91 2.69 16.53
N ASN A 401 -5.81 2.98 15.81
CA ASN A 401 -5.52 4.31 15.25
C ASN A 401 -6.59 4.79 14.24
N LEU A 402 -7.13 3.93 13.37
CA LEU A 402 -8.14 4.36 12.37
C LEU A 402 -9.49 4.64 13.02
N GLU A 403 -9.88 3.90 14.06
CA GLU A 403 -11.09 4.17 14.82
C GLU A 403 -11.00 5.53 15.51
N ALA A 404 -9.85 5.85 16.12
CA ALA A 404 -9.57 7.16 16.69
C ALA A 404 -9.67 8.29 15.66
N LEU A 405 -9.13 8.10 14.45
CA LEU A 405 -9.29 9.05 13.33
C LEU A 405 -10.76 9.17 12.88
N ILE A 406 -11.46 8.05 12.67
CA ILE A 406 -12.82 8.01 12.10
C ILE A 406 -13.87 8.53 13.08
N LYS A 407 -13.78 8.18 14.37
CA LYS A 407 -14.71 8.65 15.42
C LYS A 407 -14.31 10.02 15.93
N GLY A 408 -13.03 10.24 16.22
CA GLY A 408 -12.49 11.52 16.71
C GLY A 408 -12.76 12.70 15.77
N THR A 409 -12.59 12.51 14.45
CA THR A 409 -12.89 13.58 13.47
C THR A 409 -14.38 13.89 13.29
N LYS A 410 -15.29 13.07 13.86
CA LYS A 410 -16.74 13.36 13.95
C LYS A 410 -17.12 14.05 15.25
N MET A 411 -16.33 13.85 16.32
CA MET A 411 -16.52 14.47 17.64
C MET A 411 -15.92 15.88 17.70
N ALA A 412 -14.90 16.14 16.88
CA ALA A 412 -14.19 17.41 16.83
C ALA A 412 -15.05 18.57 16.30
N ASN A 413 -14.85 19.75 16.88
CA ASN A 413 -15.23 21.03 16.29
C ASN A 413 -14.38 21.27 15.01
N PRO A 414 -14.78 22.21 14.12
CA PRO A 414 -14.02 22.52 12.91
C PRO A 414 -12.51 22.73 13.16
N TYR A 415 -11.71 22.07 12.34
CA TYR A 415 -10.24 22.06 12.34
C TYR A 415 -9.76 22.12 10.89
N LYS A 416 -8.47 22.41 10.67
CA LYS A 416 -7.86 22.45 9.34
C LYS A 416 -6.88 21.31 9.12
N GLU A 417 -6.05 21.02 10.12
CA GLU A 417 -4.99 20.00 10.04
C GLU A 417 -5.25 18.87 11.04
N ILE A 418 -4.96 17.63 10.64
CA ILE A 418 -4.97 16.46 11.53
C ILE A 418 -3.52 16.07 11.79
N VAL A 419 -3.13 16.05 13.06
CA VAL A 419 -1.80 15.60 13.49
C VAL A 419 -1.97 14.36 14.34
N MET A 420 -1.49 13.22 13.86
CA MET A 420 -1.51 11.95 14.59
C MET A 420 -0.18 11.75 15.30
N ILE A 421 -0.19 11.32 16.57
CA ILE A 421 1.02 11.10 17.39
C ILE A 421 0.96 9.68 17.94
N VAL A 422 1.91 8.83 17.56
CA VAL A 422 1.83 7.35 17.73
C VAL A 422 3.22 6.71 17.90
N ASP A 423 3.27 5.54 18.54
CA ASP A 423 4.48 4.74 18.68
C ASP A 423 4.79 3.99 17.37
N ASN A 424 6.01 4.16 16.86
CA ASN A 424 6.51 3.42 15.72
C ASN A 424 6.78 1.93 16.02
N ASN A 425 6.74 1.49 17.28
CA ASN A 425 6.87 0.09 17.66
C ASN A 425 5.54 -0.67 17.65
N SER A 426 4.41 0.04 17.62
CA SER A 426 3.06 -0.52 17.64
C SER A 426 2.45 -0.56 16.23
N PRO A 427 2.04 -1.74 15.70
CA PRO A 427 1.29 -1.83 14.44
C PRO A 427 -0.12 -1.24 14.53
N ILE A 428 -0.79 -1.04 13.40
CA ILE A 428 -2.16 -0.52 13.39
C ILE A 428 -3.16 -1.70 13.32
N LYS A 429 -3.77 -2.07 14.45
CA LYS A 429 -4.73 -3.19 14.59
C LYS A 429 -5.87 -3.09 13.57
N ASP A 430 -6.38 -1.89 13.36
CA ASP A 430 -7.57 -1.62 12.57
C ASP A 430 -7.27 -1.07 11.16
N ILE A 431 -6.07 -1.32 10.62
CA ILE A 431 -5.64 -0.90 9.28
C ILE A 431 -6.63 -1.24 8.15
N LYS A 432 -7.46 -2.28 8.34
CA LYS A 432 -8.58 -2.65 7.44
C LYS A 432 -9.64 -1.55 7.29
N LEU A 433 -9.71 -0.58 8.21
CA LEU A 433 -10.59 0.58 8.15
C LEU A 433 -10.02 1.75 7.34
N LEU A 434 -8.76 1.67 6.89
CA LEU A 434 -8.09 2.76 6.15
C LEU A 434 -8.85 3.18 4.89
N ASN A 435 -9.57 2.27 4.23
CA ASN A 435 -10.43 2.60 3.09
C ASN A 435 -11.67 3.44 3.45
N LYS A 436 -11.99 3.61 4.74
CA LYS A 436 -13.08 4.46 5.24
C LYS A 436 -12.61 5.86 5.65
N PHE A 437 -11.30 6.17 5.52
CA PHE A 437 -10.73 7.43 5.95
C PHE A 437 -9.86 8.07 4.84
N ASN A 438 -10.19 9.31 4.47
CA ASN A 438 -9.67 9.95 3.25
C ASN A 438 -9.14 11.39 3.45
N LYS A 439 -9.06 11.87 4.69
CA LYS A 439 -8.49 13.20 5.04
C LYS A 439 -6.98 13.08 5.24
N PRO A 440 -6.15 14.07 4.84
CA PRO A 440 -4.72 14.08 5.14
C PRO A 440 -4.42 13.98 6.64
N VAL A 441 -3.36 13.26 6.98
CA VAL A 441 -2.86 13.06 8.35
C VAL A 441 -1.37 13.33 8.40
N HIS A 442 -0.94 14.25 9.26
CA HIS A 442 0.47 14.45 9.57
C HIS A 442 0.84 13.52 10.73
N ILE A 443 1.57 12.44 10.47
CA ILE A 443 1.95 11.43 11.47
C ILE A 443 3.29 11.82 12.10
N ILE A 444 3.28 12.13 13.39
CA ILE A 444 4.49 12.21 14.22
C ILE A 444 4.76 10.80 14.75
N LEU A 445 5.90 10.22 14.37
CA LEU A 445 6.31 8.89 14.81
C LEU A 445 7.32 9.00 15.94
N CYS A 446 6.92 8.50 17.10
CA CYS A 446 7.74 8.38 18.29
C CYS A 446 8.52 7.05 18.27
N GLY A 447 9.68 6.96 18.92
CA GLY A 447 10.44 5.71 19.03
C GLY A 447 11.09 5.19 17.73
N VAL A 448 11.22 6.02 16.70
CA VAL A 448 11.90 5.63 15.44
C VAL A 448 13.39 5.45 15.70
N ASN A 449 13.91 4.25 15.41
CA ASN A 449 15.33 3.92 15.57
C ASN A 449 15.96 3.56 14.22
N GLY A 450 17.06 4.22 13.86
CA GLY A 450 17.84 3.95 12.65
C GLY A 450 17.12 4.23 11.31
N GLY A 451 15.97 4.92 11.35
CA GLY A 451 15.07 5.11 10.20
C GLY A 451 14.12 3.93 9.92
N SER A 452 14.05 2.94 10.82
CA SER A 452 13.12 1.81 10.67
C SER A 452 11.71 2.25 11.07
N ILE A 453 10.83 2.38 10.09
CA ILE A 453 9.40 2.70 10.26
C ILE A 453 8.53 1.47 9.98
N LEU A 454 7.45 1.28 10.77
CA LEU A 454 6.47 0.21 10.49
C LEU A 454 5.67 0.50 9.20
N PRO A 455 5.50 -0.49 8.30
CA PRO A 455 4.78 -0.33 7.03
C PRO A 455 3.37 0.28 7.11
N ASP A 456 2.65 0.04 8.21
CA ASP A 456 1.29 0.53 8.40
C ASP A 456 1.22 2.07 8.41
N TYR A 457 2.22 2.74 8.99
CA TYR A 457 2.30 4.21 9.00
C TYR A 457 2.66 4.78 7.64
N LEU A 458 3.56 4.12 6.90
CA LEU A 458 3.85 4.45 5.50
C LEU A 458 2.58 4.33 4.64
N LEU A 459 1.83 3.26 4.82
CA LEU A 459 0.56 2.99 4.15
C LEU A 459 -0.51 4.05 4.52
N LEU A 460 -0.67 4.38 5.80
CA LEU A 460 -1.60 5.40 6.30
C LEU A 460 -1.31 6.78 5.67
N ALA A 461 -0.06 7.25 5.71
CA ALA A 461 0.31 8.54 5.14
C ALA A 461 0.12 8.57 3.60
N TRP A 462 0.56 7.52 2.90
CA TRP A 462 0.38 7.40 1.44
C TRP A 462 -1.09 7.42 1.01
N LYS A 463 -1.95 6.70 1.74
CA LYS A 463 -3.40 6.59 1.52
C LYS A 463 -4.15 7.87 1.84
N THR A 464 -3.80 8.54 2.92
CA THR A 464 -4.45 9.80 3.34
C THR A 464 -4.00 11.00 2.54
N LYS A 465 -2.91 10.89 1.76
CA LYS A 465 -2.14 12.04 1.22
C LYS A 465 -1.57 12.92 2.33
N GLY A 466 -1.29 12.27 3.46
CA GLY A 466 -0.58 12.81 4.62
C GLY A 466 0.93 12.73 4.48
N THR A 467 1.61 12.90 5.61
CA THR A 467 3.07 12.98 5.71
C THR A 467 3.53 12.29 6.99
N ILE A 468 4.82 11.93 7.07
CA ILE A 468 5.41 11.31 8.26
C ILE A 468 6.56 12.19 8.76
N HIS A 469 6.71 12.28 10.08
CA HIS A 469 7.66 13.13 10.75
C HIS A 469 8.34 12.34 11.86
N THR A 470 9.67 12.18 11.75
CA THR A 470 10.52 11.61 12.81
C THR A 470 11.25 12.74 13.54
N ILE A 471 12.13 12.44 14.50
CA ILE A 471 13.01 13.47 15.07
C ILE A 471 13.92 14.07 13.98
N GLU A 472 14.43 13.25 13.05
CA GLU A 472 15.39 13.63 12.01
C GLU A 472 14.79 14.15 10.69
N GLU A 473 13.65 13.61 10.23
CA GLU A 473 13.19 13.79 8.84
C GLU A 473 11.68 14.11 8.71
N ASP A 474 11.34 15.02 7.80
CA ASP A 474 9.96 15.36 7.39
C ASP A 474 9.64 14.71 6.02
N ILE A 475 9.10 13.50 6.07
CA ILE A 475 8.87 12.59 4.94
C ILE A 475 7.56 12.99 4.22
N THR A 476 7.63 14.09 3.47
CA THR A 476 6.46 14.68 2.78
C THR A 476 6.22 14.13 1.37
N ALA A 477 7.25 13.54 0.74
CA ALA A 477 7.17 12.99 -0.61
C ALA A 477 6.23 11.77 -0.70
N ILE A 478 5.98 11.08 0.43
CA ILE A 478 5.19 9.85 0.49
C ILE A 478 3.79 10.00 -0.12
N ALA A 479 3.09 11.11 0.12
CA ALA A 479 1.77 11.39 -0.47
C ALA A 479 1.73 11.29 -2.01
N LYS A 480 2.86 11.58 -2.68
CA LYS A 480 3.00 11.64 -4.13
C LYS A 480 3.58 10.36 -4.73
N MET A 481 3.96 9.38 -3.91
CA MET A 481 4.48 8.11 -4.40
C MET A 481 3.44 7.40 -5.28
N SER A 482 3.87 6.99 -6.46
CA SER A 482 3.28 5.90 -7.23
C SER A 482 3.97 4.60 -6.81
N GLU A 483 3.40 3.44 -7.12
CA GLU A 483 4.04 2.21 -6.66
C GLU A 483 5.40 1.91 -7.29
N GLY A 484 6.18 1.04 -6.64
CA GLY A 484 7.51 0.56 -7.00
C GLY A 484 8.57 1.63 -7.02
N GLN A 485 8.17 2.89 -6.89
CA GLN A 485 9.01 3.93 -6.36
C GLN A 485 9.48 3.53 -4.96
N GLU A 486 10.73 3.90 -4.72
CA GLU A 486 11.40 3.68 -3.46
C GLU A 486 11.42 4.99 -2.68
N ILE A 487 11.29 4.87 -1.37
CA ILE A 487 11.58 5.94 -0.43
C ILE A 487 12.62 5.43 0.54
N LYS A 488 13.73 6.17 0.65
CA LYS A 488 14.78 5.91 1.60
C LYS A 488 14.53 6.79 2.83
N ILE A 489 14.51 6.16 4.00
CA ILE A 489 14.26 6.80 5.28
C ILE A 489 15.40 6.37 6.20
N GLY A 490 16.24 7.33 6.61
CA GLY A 490 17.52 7.03 7.25
C GLY A 490 18.38 6.06 6.41
N LYS A 491 18.63 4.85 6.92
CA LYS A 491 19.40 3.80 6.24
C LYS A 491 18.56 2.80 5.46
N ILE A 492 17.23 2.79 5.65
CA ILE A 492 16.34 1.74 5.13
C ILE A 492 15.61 2.25 3.89
N THR A 493 15.55 1.40 2.86
CA THR A 493 14.75 1.68 1.68
C THR A 493 13.47 0.85 1.71
N TYR A 494 12.34 1.54 1.57
CA TYR A 494 11.03 0.95 1.40
C TYR A 494 10.59 1.11 -0.06
N ARG A 495 10.00 0.06 -0.61
CA ARG A 495 9.33 0.09 -1.90
C ARG A 495 7.86 -0.23 -1.65
N ILE A 496 6.98 0.65 -2.10
CA ILE A 496 5.54 0.35 -2.13
C ILE A 496 5.32 -0.80 -3.14
N MET A 497 4.52 -1.80 -2.75
CA MET A 497 4.22 -3.06 -3.45
C MET A 497 2.87 -3.68 -2.99
N GLY A 498 1.86 -3.71 -3.85
CA GLY A 498 0.66 -4.55 -3.77
C GLY A 498 -0.61 -4.13 -2.99
N GLY A 499 -0.79 -3.01 -2.29
CA GLY A 499 -0.05 -1.75 -2.22
C GLY A 499 0.43 -1.42 -0.84
N GLU A 500 1.21 -2.34 -0.29
CA GLU A 500 1.78 -2.33 1.05
C GLU A 500 3.20 -1.76 0.95
N PHE A 501 3.78 -1.24 2.03
CA PHE A 501 5.18 -0.83 2.00
C PHE A 501 6.09 -2.00 2.36
N VAL A 502 6.87 -2.48 1.40
CA VAL A 502 7.83 -3.57 1.58
C VAL A 502 9.22 -2.99 1.74
N ARG A 503 9.87 -3.27 2.87
CA ARG A 503 11.29 -2.96 3.07
C ARG A 503 12.15 -3.79 2.09
N ILE A 504 13.01 -3.14 1.31
CA ILE A 504 13.85 -3.81 0.30
C ILE A 504 15.33 -3.89 0.68
N THR A 505 15.78 -3.16 1.70
CA THR A 505 17.12 -3.30 2.27
C THR A 505 17.15 -4.40 3.34
N ASP A 506 18.02 -5.38 3.13
CA ASP A 506 18.54 -6.23 4.21
C ASP A 506 19.26 -5.34 5.24
N VAL A 507 19.14 -5.67 6.54
CA VAL A 507 19.87 -5.05 7.66
C VAL A 507 20.44 -6.19 8.49
#